data_AF-A0A7X6P878-F1
#
_entry.id   AF-A0A7X6P878-F1
#
_cell.length_a   1.000
_cell.length_b   1.000
_cell.length_c   1.000
_cell.angle_alpha   90.00
_cell.angle_beta   90.00
_cell.angle_gamma   90.00
#
_symmetry.space_group_name_H-M   'P 1'
#
loop_
_entity.id
_entity.type
_entity.pdbx_description
1 polymer ?
#
loop_
_entity_poly.entity_id
_entity_poly.type
_entity_poly.pdbx_seq_one_letter_code
_entity_poly.pdbx_strand_id
1 'polypeptide(L)'
;MKRYIPLLMILLILSGCMETNTLYNARKYYKSAQSRPLNANGRPTNQAVEEYTKAIKKCGIILSRPNPGKEADDALFIMACALYYKGNSAFQAKDQFEALINNFPESPYWGEAHIYLAKVYREINQKEQANKILEEFILDPSQKK
;
A
#
# COMPACT_ATOMS: atom_id res chain seq x y z
N MET A 1 18.14 -30.28 31.93
CA MET A 1 17.73 -30.01 30.53
C MET A 1 16.22 -29.79 30.35
N LYS A 2 15.32 -30.52 31.03
CA LYS A 2 13.86 -30.38 30.86
C LYS A 2 13.22 -29.08 31.40
N ARG A 3 13.95 -28.30 32.21
CA ARG A 3 13.42 -27.13 32.95
C ARG A 3 13.41 -25.83 32.15
N TYR A 4 14.13 -25.78 31.02
CA TYR A 4 14.17 -24.63 30.11
C TYR A 4 13.24 -24.77 28.90
N ILE A 5 12.70 -25.98 28.66
CA ILE A 5 11.73 -26.25 27.59
C ILE A 5 10.48 -25.37 27.67
N PRO A 6 9.82 -25.17 28.84
CA PRO A 6 8.66 -24.28 28.91
C PRO A 6 9.05 -22.81 28.71
N LEU A 7 10.26 -22.41 29.13
CA LEU A 7 10.77 -21.04 28.94
C LEU A 7 11.07 -20.75 27.46
N LEU A 8 11.60 -21.74 26.72
CA LEU A 8 11.84 -21.67 25.28
C LEU A 8 10.53 -21.61 24.48
N MET A 9 9.49 -22.34 24.90
CA MET A 9 8.17 -22.28 24.26
C MET A 9 7.48 -20.91 24.45
N ILE A 10 7.60 -20.29 25.63
CA ILE A 10 7.04 -18.94 25.88
C ILE A 10 7.72 -17.88 25.01
N LEU A 11 9.03 -18.01 24.79
CA LEU A 11 9.80 -17.09 23.92
C LEU A 11 9.38 -17.20 22.45
N LEU A 12 9.04 -18.41 21.98
CA LEU A 12 8.54 -18.69 20.62
C LEU A 12 7.11 -18.18 20.37
N ILE A 13 6.28 -18.03 21.41
CA ILE A 13 4.92 -17.50 21.29
C ILE A 13 4.93 -15.96 21.20
N LEU A 14 5.90 -15.29 21.83
CA LEU A 14 6.01 -13.83 21.84
C LEU A 14 6.60 -13.25 20.54
N SER A 15 7.35 -14.03 19.75
CA SER A 15 7.88 -13.58 18.45
C SER A 15 6.83 -13.58 17.33
N GLY A 16 5.71 -14.31 17.49
CA GLY A 16 4.66 -14.46 16.47
C GLY A 16 3.67 -13.29 16.35
N CYS A 17 3.75 -12.26 17.20
CA CYS A 17 2.74 -11.20 17.29
C CYS A 17 3.23 -9.79 16.89
N MET A 18 4.41 -9.66 16.29
CA MET A 18 4.95 -8.35 15.89
C MET A 18 4.61 -7.95 14.44
N GLU A 19 4.28 -8.93 13.58
CA GLU A 19 3.95 -8.71 12.17
C GLU A 19 2.60 -8.00 12.00
N THR A 20 1.58 -8.39 12.76
CA THR A 20 0.22 -7.80 12.67
C THR A 20 0.14 -6.34 13.10
N ASN A 21 0.99 -5.87 14.04
CA ASN A 21 0.91 -4.49 14.54
C ASN A 21 1.35 -3.45 13.48
N THR A 22 2.32 -3.79 12.63
CA THR A 22 2.86 -2.80 11.67
C THR A 22 1.88 -2.52 10.54
N LEU A 23 1.33 -3.56 9.91
CA LEU A 23 0.33 -3.43 8.87
C LEU A 23 -0.98 -2.86 9.41
N TYR A 24 -1.40 -3.27 10.61
CA TYR A 24 -2.55 -2.68 11.30
C TYR A 24 -2.40 -1.16 11.45
N ASN A 25 -1.24 -0.70 11.92
CA ASN A 25 -0.97 0.73 12.05
C ASN A 25 -0.95 1.45 10.70
N ALA A 26 -0.39 0.84 9.65
CA ALA A 26 -0.44 1.41 8.31
C ALA A 26 -1.88 1.65 7.85
N ARG A 27 -2.74 0.63 7.97
CA ARG A 27 -4.18 0.73 7.65
C ARG A 27 -4.89 1.78 8.51
N LYS A 28 -4.60 1.80 9.82
CA LYS A 28 -5.21 2.75 10.75
C LYS A 28 -4.88 4.20 10.38
N TYR A 29 -3.61 4.50 10.10
CA TYR A 29 -3.19 5.84 9.70
C TYR A 29 -3.75 6.22 8.33
N TYR A 30 -3.76 5.30 7.37
CA TYR A 30 -4.33 5.53 6.04
C TYR A 30 -5.82 5.87 6.13
N LYS A 31 -6.61 5.05 6.84
CA LYS A 31 -8.05 5.30 7.07
C LYS A 31 -8.30 6.61 7.83
N SER A 32 -7.47 6.92 8.84
CA SER A 32 -7.54 8.19 9.55
C SER A 32 -7.35 9.37 8.59
N ALA A 33 -6.32 9.32 7.74
CA ALA A 33 -6.04 10.37 6.76
C ALA A 33 -7.19 10.57 5.77
N GLN A 34 -7.80 9.48 5.29
CA GLN A 34 -8.96 9.53 4.39
C GLN A 34 -10.22 10.11 5.06
N SER A 35 -10.35 9.97 6.38
CA SER A 35 -11.48 10.53 7.12
C SER A 35 -11.36 12.02 7.39
N ARG A 36 -10.18 12.62 7.14
CA ARG A 36 -9.97 14.06 7.32
C ARG A 36 -10.64 14.84 6.20
N PRO A 37 -11.23 16.02 6.49
CA PRO A 37 -11.77 16.87 5.44
C PRO A 37 -10.64 17.37 4.53
N LEU A 38 -10.98 17.64 3.27
CA LEU A 38 -10.13 18.40 2.36
C LEU A 38 -10.21 19.89 2.70
N ASN A 39 -9.19 20.65 2.34
CA ASN A 39 -9.24 22.11 2.42
C ASN A 39 -10.08 22.72 1.28
N ALA A 40 -10.22 24.05 1.27
CA ALA A 40 -11.02 24.78 0.28
C ALA A 40 -10.60 24.53 -1.20
N ASN A 41 -9.37 24.08 -1.44
CA ASN A 41 -8.84 23.79 -2.77
C ASN A 41 -8.92 22.29 -3.13
N GLY A 42 -9.65 21.48 -2.34
CA GLY A 42 -9.74 20.03 -2.55
C GLY A 42 -8.46 19.26 -2.25
N ARG A 43 -7.50 19.85 -1.50
CA ARG A 43 -6.24 19.21 -1.12
C ARG A 43 -6.30 18.66 0.31
N PRO A 44 -5.49 17.63 0.65
CA PRO A 44 -5.43 17.12 2.01
C PRO A 44 -5.01 18.22 3.00
N THR A 45 -5.57 18.18 4.20
CA THR A 45 -5.13 19.03 5.32
C THR A 45 -3.73 18.61 5.81
N ASN A 46 -3.04 19.49 6.55
CA ASN A 46 -1.73 19.15 7.13
C ASN A 46 -1.80 17.90 8.02
N GLN A 47 -2.91 17.72 8.75
CA GLN A 47 -3.15 16.53 9.57
C GLN A 47 -3.29 15.27 8.70
N ALA A 48 -4.05 15.32 7.60
CA ALA A 48 -4.14 14.22 6.66
C ALA A 48 -2.77 13.87 6.04
N VAL A 49 -1.98 14.88 5.66
CA VAL A 49 -0.62 14.70 5.13
C VAL A 49 0.29 14.00 6.14
N GLU A 50 0.23 14.38 7.42
CA GLU A 50 0.99 13.73 8.47
C GLU A 50 0.57 12.27 8.67
N GLU A 51 -0.73 11.99 8.64
CA GLU A 51 -1.28 10.64 8.78
C GLU A 51 -0.93 9.75 7.57
N TYR A 52 -1.02 10.26 6.34
CA TYR A 52 -0.51 9.57 5.16
C TYR A 52 0.99 9.28 5.29
N THR A 53 1.77 10.24 5.79
CA THR A 53 3.21 10.06 6.01
C THR A 53 3.49 8.94 7.03
N LYS A 54 2.68 8.82 8.09
CA LYS A 54 2.78 7.70 9.05
C LYS A 54 2.42 6.36 8.41
N ALA A 55 1.39 6.31 7.56
CA ALA A 55 1.04 5.11 6.81
C ALA A 55 2.19 4.66 5.88
N ILE A 56 2.73 5.58 5.08
CA ILE A 56 3.87 5.34 4.18
C ILE A 56 5.07 4.78 4.95
N LYS A 57 5.42 5.38 6.10
CA LYS A 57 6.53 4.88 6.95
C LYS A 57 6.30 3.45 7.43
N LYS A 58 5.07 3.11 7.84
CA LYS A 58 4.74 1.76 8.31
C LYS A 58 4.78 0.73 7.18
N CYS A 59 4.28 1.08 5.99
CA CYS A 59 4.44 0.24 4.81
C CYS A 59 5.92 0.06 4.42
N GLY A 60 6.73 1.11 4.50
CA GLY A 60 8.16 1.04 4.20
C GLY A 60 8.91 0.05 5.10
N ILE A 61 8.55 -0.02 6.38
CA ILE A 61 9.10 -1.01 7.33
C ILE A 61 8.75 -2.44 6.92
N ILE A 62 7.55 -2.68 6.38
CA ILE A 62 7.14 -4.00 5.90
C ILE A 62 7.95 -4.35 4.66
N LEU A 63 7.98 -3.45 3.68
CA LEU A 63 8.63 -3.67 2.38
C LEU A 63 10.15 -3.75 2.45
N SER A 64 10.77 -3.21 3.51
CA SER A 64 12.21 -3.33 3.74
C SER A 64 12.63 -4.68 4.36
N ARG A 65 11.69 -5.55 4.72
CA ARG A 65 12.02 -6.89 5.26
C ARG A 65 12.57 -7.79 4.15
N PRO A 66 13.52 -8.70 4.44
CA PRO A 66 14.04 -9.63 3.43
C PRO A 66 12.98 -10.52 2.76
N ASN A 67 11.92 -10.86 3.48
CA ASN A 67 10.76 -11.57 2.96
C ASN A 67 9.48 -10.96 3.56
N PRO A 68 8.89 -9.92 2.93
CA PRO A 68 7.68 -9.27 3.43
C PRO A 68 6.44 -10.19 3.38
N GLY A 69 6.52 -11.31 2.64
CA GLY A 69 5.50 -12.35 2.62
C GLY A 69 4.11 -11.82 2.25
N LYS A 70 3.10 -12.34 2.94
CA LYS A 70 1.66 -12.03 2.71
C LYS A 70 1.24 -10.58 2.98
N GLU A 71 2.11 -9.76 3.58
CA GLU A 71 1.80 -8.36 3.89
C GLU A 71 2.25 -7.40 2.79
N ALA A 72 3.02 -7.91 1.81
CA ALA A 72 3.71 -7.09 0.83
C ALA A 72 2.75 -6.37 -0.11
N ASP A 73 1.75 -7.06 -0.64
CA ASP A 73 0.76 -6.50 -1.57
C ASP A 73 -0.13 -5.45 -0.90
N ASP A 74 -0.59 -5.73 0.33
CA ASP A 74 -1.27 -4.78 1.20
C ASP A 74 -0.43 -3.53 1.45
N ALA A 75 0.84 -3.71 1.81
CA ALA A 75 1.75 -2.60 2.10
C ALA A 75 2.01 -1.74 0.86
N LEU A 76 2.21 -2.37 -0.31
CA LEU A 76 2.35 -1.68 -1.59
C LEU A 76 1.10 -0.88 -1.93
N PHE A 77 -0.08 -1.49 -1.83
CA PHE A 77 -1.34 -0.83 -2.18
C PHE A 77 -1.60 0.39 -1.28
N ILE A 78 -1.48 0.22 0.04
CA ILE A 78 -1.69 1.30 1.01
C ILE A 78 -0.65 2.40 0.81
N MET A 79 0.62 2.04 0.60
CA MET A 79 1.68 3.01 0.36
C MET A 79 1.42 3.82 -0.91
N ALA A 80 1.10 3.15 -2.02
CA ALA A 80 0.83 3.78 -3.31
C ALA A 80 -0.35 4.75 -3.22
N CYS A 81 -1.46 4.32 -2.62
CA CYS A 81 -2.62 5.18 -2.40
C CYS A 81 -2.31 6.36 -1.46
N ALA A 82 -1.56 6.14 -0.38
CA ALA A 82 -1.16 7.20 0.53
C ALA A 82 -0.24 8.23 -0.15
N LEU A 83 0.69 7.79 -1.00
CA LEU A 83 1.56 8.67 -1.81
C LEU A 83 0.73 9.49 -2.80
N TYR A 84 -0.24 8.87 -3.46
CA TYR A 84 -1.17 9.53 -4.38
C TYR A 84 -1.98 10.62 -3.66
N TYR A 85 -2.72 10.25 -2.60
CA TYR A 85 -3.60 11.18 -1.89
C TYR A 85 -2.87 12.26 -1.07
N LYS A 86 -1.60 12.03 -0.71
CA LYS A 86 -0.75 13.07 -0.12
C LYS A 86 -0.47 14.22 -1.09
N GLY A 87 -0.60 13.99 -2.41
CA GLY A 87 -0.70 15.04 -3.44
C GLY A 87 0.63 15.68 -3.88
N ASN A 88 1.77 15.10 -3.49
CA ASN A 88 3.10 15.58 -3.92
C ASN A 88 4.09 14.44 -4.18
N SER A 89 3.60 13.23 -4.41
CA SER A 89 4.39 12.01 -4.50
C SER A 89 3.92 11.10 -5.66
N ALA A 90 3.38 11.67 -6.75
CA ALA A 90 2.77 10.92 -7.84
C ALA A 90 3.72 9.89 -8.49
N PHE A 91 4.98 10.27 -8.77
CA PHE A 91 5.97 9.32 -9.31
C PHE A 91 6.24 8.16 -8.36
N GLN A 92 6.34 8.42 -7.05
CA GLN A 92 6.54 7.36 -6.07
C GLN A 92 5.31 6.45 -5.99
N ALA A 93 4.10 7.02 -6.07
CA ALA A 93 2.85 6.26 -6.12
C ALA A 93 2.83 5.33 -7.34
N LYS A 94 3.24 5.86 -8.51
CA LYS A 94 3.39 5.10 -9.76
C LYS A 94 4.26 3.87 -9.54
N ASP A 95 5.48 4.05 -9.02
CA ASP A 95 6.44 2.98 -8.82
C ASP A 95 5.89 1.88 -7.90
N GLN A 96 5.13 2.25 -6.86
CA GLN A 96 4.54 1.27 -5.94
C GLN A 96 3.34 0.52 -6.56
N PHE A 97 2.51 1.19 -7.37
CA PHE A 97 1.45 0.50 -8.11
C PHE A 97 2.01 -0.46 -9.15
N GLU A 98 3.04 -0.04 -9.90
CA GLU A 98 3.75 -0.90 -10.86
C GLU A 98 4.36 -2.12 -10.14
N ALA A 99 4.96 -1.93 -8.97
CA ALA A 99 5.49 -3.04 -8.17
C ALA A 99 4.39 -4.00 -7.70
N LEU A 100 3.20 -3.52 -7.33
CA LEU A 100 2.07 -4.39 -6.97
C LEU A 100 1.61 -5.21 -8.17
N ILE A 101 1.36 -4.55 -9.29
CA ILE A 101 0.84 -5.16 -10.52
C ILE A 101 1.79 -6.24 -11.04
N ASN A 102 3.09 -5.96 -11.07
CA ASN A 102 4.09 -6.85 -11.65
C ASN A 102 4.43 -8.05 -10.74
N ASN A 103 4.45 -7.85 -9.42
CA ASN A 103 4.92 -8.87 -8.49
C ASN A 103 3.80 -9.63 -7.78
N PHE A 104 2.57 -9.10 -7.77
CA PHE A 104 1.42 -9.69 -7.06
C PHE A 104 0.17 -9.77 -7.95
N PRO A 105 0.21 -10.53 -9.07
CA PRO A 105 -0.92 -10.65 -9.99
C PRO A 105 -2.19 -11.25 -9.36
N GLU A 106 -2.05 -12.05 -8.31
CA GLU A 106 -3.18 -12.64 -7.57
C GLU A 106 -3.67 -11.78 -6.40
N SER A 107 -3.10 -10.58 -6.20
CA SER A 107 -3.51 -9.70 -5.11
C SER A 107 -4.97 -9.26 -5.29
N PRO A 108 -5.78 -9.20 -4.21
CA PRO A 108 -7.13 -8.62 -4.29
C PRO A 108 -7.13 -7.15 -4.72
N TYR A 109 -5.99 -6.45 -4.61
CA TYR A 109 -5.84 -5.06 -5.03
C TYR A 109 -5.37 -4.90 -6.47
N TRP A 110 -5.05 -5.98 -7.18
CA TRP A 110 -4.43 -5.92 -8.50
C TRP A 110 -5.27 -5.08 -9.49
N GLY A 111 -6.58 -5.32 -9.56
CA GLY A 111 -7.46 -4.56 -10.45
C GLY A 111 -7.61 -3.10 -10.02
N GLU A 112 -7.74 -2.84 -8.71
CA GLU A 112 -7.81 -1.47 -8.19
C GLU A 112 -6.50 -0.71 -8.44
N ALA A 113 -5.35 -1.38 -8.35
CA ALA A 113 -4.04 -0.81 -8.64
C ALA A 113 -3.91 -0.36 -10.10
N HIS A 114 -4.49 -1.07 -11.08
CA HIS A 114 -4.50 -0.61 -12.48
C HIS A 114 -5.27 0.71 -12.63
N ILE A 115 -6.43 0.80 -11.98
CA ILE A 115 -7.26 2.01 -12.02
C ILE A 115 -6.51 3.19 -11.39
N TYR A 116 -5.86 2.99 -10.24
CA TYR A 116 -5.06 4.06 -9.63
C TYR A 116 -3.80 4.39 -10.42
N LEU A 117 -3.11 3.42 -11.00
CA LEU A 117 -1.95 3.68 -11.84
C LEU A 117 -2.33 4.55 -13.04
N ALA A 118 -3.49 4.30 -13.67
CA ALA A 118 -4.02 5.17 -14.71
C ALA A 118 -4.30 6.60 -14.21
N LYS A 119 -4.86 6.77 -13.00
CA LYS A 119 -5.06 8.09 -12.38
C LYS A 119 -3.73 8.81 -12.15
N VAL A 120 -2.72 8.10 -11.67
CA VAL A 120 -1.36 8.63 -11.46
C VAL A 120 -0.75 9.05 -12.78
N TYR A 121 -0.82 8.23 -13.82
CA TYR A 121 -0.35 8.56 -15.17
C TYR A 121 -0.99 9.84 -15.71
N ARG A 122 -2.30 10.04 -15.48
CA ARG A 122 -2.98 11.30 -15.83
C ARG A 122 -2.47 12.50 -15.03
N GLU A 123 -2.21 12.33 -13.73
CA GLU A 123 -1.68 13.39 -12.87
C GLU A 123 -0.28 13.86 -13.31
N ILE A 124 0.56 12.93 -13.77
CA ILE A 124 1.89 13.23 -14.31
C ILE A 124 1.89 13.54 -15.82
N ASN A 125 0.72 13.84 -16.40
CA ASN A 125 0.52 14.21 -17.79
C ASN A 125 0.99 13.17 -18.84
N GLN A 126 0.90 11.88 -18.49
CA GLN A 126 1.20 10.74 -19.36
C GLN A 126 -0.11 10.03 -19.75
N LYS A 127 -0.91 10.69 -20.59
CA LYS A 127 -2.29 10.26 -20.90
C LYS A 127 -2.32 8.99 -21.76
N GLU A 128 -1.35 8.85 -22.65
CA GLU A 128 -1.20 7.69 -23.53
C GLU A 128 -0.97 6.42 -22.71
N GLN A 129 -0.10 6.51 -21.69
CA GLN A 129 0.16 5.43 -20.74
C GLN A 129 -1.08 5.11 -19.90
N ALA A 130 -1.81 6.14 -19.46
CA ALA A 130 -3.06 5.95 -18.73
C ALA A 130 -4.13 5.20 -19.56
N ASN A 131 -4.24 5.50 -20.85
CA ASN A 131 -5.17 4.78 -21.73
C ASN A 131 -4.72 3.35 -21.95
N LYS A 132 -3.43 3.15 -22.25
CA LYS A 132 -2.85 1.83 -22.48
C LYS A 132 -3.07 0.88 -21.30
N ILE A 133 -2.78 1.32 -20.07
CA ILE A 133 -2.93 0.47 -18.88
C ILE A 133 -4.41 0.12 -18.61
N LEU A 134 -5.35 1.01 -18.94
CA LEU A 134 -6.78 0.74 -18.81
C LEU A 134 -7.30 -0.18 -19.92
N GLU A 135 -6.83 -0.01 -21.15
CA GLU A 135 -7.15 -0.91 -22.26
C GLU A 135 -6.68 -2.33 -21.95
N GLU A 136 -5.43 -2.49 -21.52
CA GLU A 136 -4.87 -3.78 -21.08
C GLU A 136 -5.72 -4.40 -19.96
N PHE A 137 -6.10 -3.61 -18.94
CA PHE A 137 -6.92 -4.07 -17.83
C PHE A 137 -8.34 -4.50 -18.25
N ILE A 138 -9.01 -3.75 -19.14
CA ILE A 138 -10.40 -4.01 -19.55
C ILE A 138 -10.49 -5.18 -20.56
N LEU A 139 -9.47 -5.32 -21.40
CA LEU A 139 -9.45 -6.31 -22.47
C LEU A 139 -9.06 -7.71 -21.97
N ASP A 140 -8.38 -7.84 -20.83
CA ASP A 140 -8.04 -9.13 -20.25
C ASP A 140 -9.27 -9.80 -19.60
N PRO A 141 -9.86 -10.84 -20.22
CA PRO A 141 -11.06 -11.50 -19.71
C PRO A 141 -10.79 -12.29 -18.41
N SER A 142 -9.53 -12.66 -18.15
CA SER A 142 -9.14 -13.41 -16.94
C SER A 142 -9.22 -12.57 -15.65
N GLN A 143 -9.30 -11.25 -15.81
CA GLN A 143 -9.26 -10.26 -14.73
C GLN A 143 -10.64 -9.67 -14.40
N LYS A 144 -11.68 -10.06 -15.16
CA LYS A 144 -13.09 -9.76 -14.85
C LYS A 144 -13.60 -10.74 -13.79
N LYS A 145 -12.98 -10.77 -12.62
CA LYS A 145 -13.49 -11.52 -11.46
C LYS A 145 -14.58 -10.74 -10.74
#